data_AF-A0A0N1ENF5-F1
#
_entry.id   AF-A0A0N1ENF5-F1
#
_cell.length_a   1.000
_cell.length_b   1.000
_cell.length_c   1.000
_cell.angle_alpha   90.00
_cell.angle_beta   90.00
_cell.angle_gamma   90.00
#
_symmetry.space_group_name_H-M   'P 1'
#
loop_
_entity.id
_entity.type
_entity.pdbx_description
1 polymer ?
#
loop_
_entity_poly.entity_id
_entity_poly.type
_entity_poly.pdbx_seq_one_letter_code
_entity_poly.pdbx_strand_id
1 'polypeptide(L)'
;MKKPQSVKAQYIPRNKANSAQQATSPNESSKIDVREMLGKLDGEQITNLGNGVIELASNGMELAKEVLKTGQVLAQTQAEILKSGHEVKKIAIQEETKQKEIKLKEKANELNSCFETRKEANNHEQIMKILEHIENGKVSSEQLSELIFAIKSGS
;
A
#
# COMPACT_ATOMS: atom_id res chain seq x y z
N MET A 1 -3.73 24.73 -0.72
CA MET A 1 -2.65 24.41 0.26
C MET A 1 -2.05 25.73 0.75
N LYS A 2 -2.06 25.99 2.06
CA LYS A 2 -1.48 27.23 2.63
C LYS A 2 0.05 27.13 2.59
N LYS A 3 0.73 28.17 2.10
CA LYS A 3 2.20 28.22 2.06
C LYS A 3 2.77 28.26 3.49
N PRO A 4 3.92 27.62 3.76
CA PRO A 4 4.55 27.68 5.08
C PRO A 4 5.00 29.11 5.38
N GLN A 5 4.66 29.57 6.58
CA GLN A 5 4.94 30.92 7.06
C GLN A 5 6.34 30.92 7.71
N SER A 6 7.23 31.82 7.27
CA SER A 6 8.59 31.92 7.81
C SER A 6 8.54 32.33 9.28
N VAL A 7 9.13 31.51 10.15
CA VAL A 7 9.27 31.81 11.58
C VAL A 7 10.29 32.94 11.73
N LYS A 8 9.87 34.08 12.31
CA LYS A 8 10.78 35.19 12.63
C LYS A 8 11.69 34.75 13.76
N ALA A 9 12.98 34.61 13.49
CA ALA A 9 13.98 34.41 14.52
C ALA A 9 13.92 35.61 15.51
N GLN A 10 13.63 35.33 16.77
CA GLN A 10 13.71 36.34 17.83
C GLN A 10 15.17 36.75 18.01
N TYR A 11 15.43 38.04 17.85
CA TYR A 11 16.75 38.63 18.07
C TYR A 11 17.12 38.50 19.56
N ILE A 12 18.19 37.78 19.87
CA ILE A 12 18.78 37.71 21.22
C ILE A 12 19.72 38.91 21.37
N PRO A 13 19.43 39.88 22.28
CA PRO A 13 20.29 41.03 22.47
C PRO A 13 21.63 40.60 23.07
N ARG A 14 22.73 40.80 22.34
CA ARG A 14 24.07 40.78 22.93
C ARG A 14 24.34 42.15 23.52
N ASN A 15 24.51 42.23 24.84
CA ASN A 15 25.01 43.43 25.52
C ASN A 15 26.40 43.75 24.95
N LYS A 16 26.46 44.68 24.01
CA LYS A 16 27.71 45.30 23.57
C LYS A 16 28.10 46.29 24.66
N ALA A 17 29.14 45.95 25.42
CA ALA A 17 29.83 46.95 26.23
C ALA A 17 30.39 48.02 25.29
N ASN A 18 29.83 49.22 25.37
CA ASN A 18 30.40 50.40 24.74
C ASN A 18 31.62 50.83 25.55
N SER A 19 32.80 50.80 24.92
CA SER A 19 33.88 51.77 25.13
C SER A 19 34.82 51.65 23.95
N ALA A 20 34.53 52.42 22.90
CA ALA A 20 35.50 52.70 21.85
C ALA A 20 36.47 53.76 22.39
N GLN A 21 37.76 53.46 22.46
CA GLN A 21 38.80 54.47 22.31
C GLN A 21 40.16 53.86 21.92
N GLN A 22 40.68 54.42 20.82
CA GLN A 22 42.05 54.41 20.32
C GLN A 22 42.56 53.18 19.56
N ALA A 23 42.87 53.47 18.29
CA ALA A 23 43.49 52.60 17.31
C ALA A 23 44.96 52.31 17.63
N THR A 24 45.36 51.06 17.46
CA THR A 24 46.70 50.70 16.95
C THR A 24 46.62 49.39 16.16
N SER A 25 47.05 49.48 14.90
CA SER A 25 47.68 48.48 14.03
C SER A 25 46.95 47.17 13.62
N PRO A 26 46.95 46.81 12.31
CA PRO A 26 46.36 45.59 11.76
C PRO A 26 47.41 44.49 11.58
N ASN A 27 47.59 43.59 12.55
CA ASN A 27 48.09 42.22 12.37
C ASN A 27 48.43 41.65 13.74
N GLU A 28 47.49 40.96 14.39
CA GLU A 28 47.81 39.75 15.15
C GLU A 28 46.54 38.91 15.15
N SER A 29 46.60 37.71 14.58
CA SER A 29 45.58 36.69 14.84
C SER A 29 45.60 36.44 16.34
N SER A 30 44.63 36.99 17.07
CA SER A 30 44.45 36.71 18.49
C SER A 30 44.21 35.22 18.64
N LYS A 31 45.27 34.47 18.92
CA LYS A 31 45.16 33.10 19.41
C LYS A 31 44.41 33.19 20.71
N ILE A 32 43.14 32.82 20.68
CA ILE A 32 42.30 32.72 21.86
C ILE A 32 42.94 31.65 22.76
N ASP A 33 43.67 32.09 23.79
CA ASP A 33 44.24 31.17 24.78
C ASP A 33 43.15 30.76 25.77
N VAL A 34 42.47 29.68 25.42
CA VAL A 34 41.41 29.08 26.24
C VAL A 34 41.93 28.73 27.63
N ARG A 35 43.22 28.39 27.78
CA ARG A 35 43.81 28.05 29.07
C ARG A 35 43.94 29.29 29.96
N GLU A 36 44.34 30.42 29.39
CA GLU A 36 44.40 31.69 30.11
C GLU A 36 43.01 32.17 30.53
N MET A 37 41.99 32.02 29.67
CA MET A 37 40.62 32.39 29.99
C MET A 37 39.98 31.49 31.06
N LEU A 38 40.24 30.17 31.01
CA LEU A 38 39.78 29.24 32.04
C LEU A 38 40.44 29.50 33.40
N GLY A 39 41.71 29.93 33.40
CA GLY A 39 42.43 30.29 34.63
C GLY A 39 41.94 31.57 35.31
N LYS A 40 41.14 32.40 34.61
CA LYS A 40 40.52 33.64 35.15
C LYS A 40 39.13 33.43 35.75
N LEU A 41 38.56 32.22 35.64
CA LEU A 41 37.25 31.89 36.19
C LEU A 41 37.36 31.52 37.68
N ASP A 42 36.37 31.93 38.47
CA ASP A 42 36.24 31.46 39.86
C ASP A 42 35.67 30.03 39.95
N GLY A 43 35.71 29.44 41.14
CA GLY A 43 35.27 28.04 41.36
C GLY A 43 33.79 27.80 41.03
N GLU A 44 32.91 28.81 41.17
CA GLU A 44 31.49 28.71 40.84
C GLU A 44 31.28 28.74 39.33
N GLN A 45 31.98 29.63 38.62
CA GLN A 45 31.98 29.72 37.17
C GLN A 45 32.55 28.46 36.51
N ILE A 46 33.61 27.87 37.07
CA ILE A 46 34.17 26.59 36.60
C ILE A 46 33.15 25.46 36.77
N THR A 47 32.46 25.41 37.90
CA THR A 47 31.44 24.39 38.17
C THR A 47 30.25 24.53 37.22
N ASN A 48 29.76 25.74 36.98
CA ASN A 48 28.69 26.02 36.04
C ASN A 48 29.08 25.69 34.59
N LEU A 49 30.33 25.99 34.20
CA LEU A 49 30.87 25.61 32.89
C LEU A 49 30.96 24.08 32.75
N GLY A 50 31.44 23.38 33.77
CA GLY A 50 31.50 21.92 33.80
C GLY A 50 30.12 21.28 33.66
N ASN A 51 29.14 21.78 34.41
CA ASN A 51 27.74 21.32 34.31
C ASN A 51 27.16 21.57 32.91
N GLY A 52 27.40 22.74 32.33
CA GLY A 52 26.95 23.05 30.97
C GLY A 52 27.57 22.15 29.88
N VAL A 53 28.84 21.75 30.04
CA VAL A 53 29.48 20.78 29.13
C VAL A 53 28.87 19.39 29.29
N ILE A 54 28.60 18.96 30.52
CA ILE A 54 27.96 17.66 30.80
C ILE A 54 26.55 17.61 30.22
N GLU A 55 25.74 18.66 30.41
CA GLU A 55 24.39 18.75 29.83
C GLU A 55 24.44 18.73 28.29
N LEU A 56 25.38 19.46 27.68
CA LEU A 56 25.55 19.47 26.23
C LEU A 56 25.94 18.08 25.70
N ALA A 57 26.83 17.38 26.40
CA ALA A 57 27.21 16.01 26.04
C ALA A 57 26.03 15.03 26.17
N SER A 58 25.21 15.17 27.21
CA SER A 58 23.99 14.37 27.40
C SER A 58 23.00 14.59 26.26
N ASN A 59 22.72 15.87 25.93
CA ASN A 59 21.83 16.24 24.83
C ASN A 59 22.35 15.72 23.48
N GLY A 60 23.67 15.79 23.25
CA GLY A 60 24.30 15.22 22.06
C GLY A 60 24.12 13.70 21.95
N MET A 61 24.24 12.98 23.08
CA MET A 61 24.00 11.54 23.13
C MET A 61 22.53 11.18 22.86
N GLU A 62 21.60 11.95 23.42
CA GLU A 62 20.16 11.77 23.16
C GLU A 62 19.81 12.01 21.70
N LEU A 63 20.34 13.08 21.10
CA LEU A 63 20.17 13.37 19.68
C LEU A 63 20.71 12.23 18.81
N ALA A 64 21.91 11.70 19.12
CA ALA A 64 22.47 10.57 18.38
C ALA A 64 21.59 9.31 18.47
N LYS A 65 21.04 9.02 19.66
CA LYS A 65 20.09 7.90 19.85
C LYS A 65 18.80 8.11 19.05
N GLU A 66 18.29 9.33 19.02
CA GLU A 66 17.07 9.66 18.28
C GLU A 66 17.29 9.51 16.76
N VAL A 67 18.40 10.02 16.23
CA VAL A 67 18.77 9.83 14.81
C VAL A 67 18.83 8.35 14.43
N LEU A 68 19.44 7.51 15.28
CA LEU A 68 19.48 6.06 15.05
C LEU A 68 18.08 5.43 15.04
N LYS A 69 17.21 5.81 15.99
CA LYS A 69 15.81 5.32 16.03
C LYS A 69 15.04 5.75 14.78
N THR A 70 15.15 7.01 14.36
CA THR A 70 14.51 7.50 13.14
C THR A 70 14.99 6.72 11.92
N GLY A 71 16.28 6.44 11.82
CA GLY A 71 16.84 5.62 10.74
C GLY A 71 16.26 4.20 10.71
N GLN A 72 16.10 3.57 11.87
CA GLN A 72 15.48 2.24 11.98
C GLN A 72 14.01 2.24 11.53
N VAL A 73 13.22 3.21 12.00
CA VAL A 73 11.81 3.32 11.62
C VAL A 73 11.67 3.56 10.11
N LEU A 74 12.53 4.38 9.52
CA LEU A 74 12.52 4.64 8.08
C LEU A 74 12.84 3.38 7.28
N ALA A 75 13.85 2.61 7.69
CA ALA A 75 14.19 1.33 7.05
C ALA A 75 13.05 0.30 7.16
N GLN A 76 12.40 0.20 8.33
CA GLN A 76 11.25 -0.68 8.54
C GLN A 76 10.06 -0.30 7.65
N THR A 77 9.74 1.00 7.61
CA THR A 77 8.67 1.53 6.77
C THR A 77 8.93 1.24 5.29
N GLN A 78 10.17 1.42 4.83
CA GLN A 78 10.54 1.13 3.45
C GLN A 78 10.39 -0.36 3.12
N ALA A 79 10.79 -1.26 4.02
CA ALA A 79 10.61 -2.70 3.85
C ALA A 79 9.12 -3.08 3.80
N GLU A 80 8.28 -2.47 4.63
CA GLU A 80 6.84 -2.72 4.64
C GLU A 80 6.15 -2.23 3.37
N ILE A 81 6.53 -1.06 2.86
CA ILE A 81 6.04 -0.55 1.56
C ILE A 81 6.38 -1.52 0.43
N LEU A 82 7.63 -2.02 0.39
CA LEU A 82 8.04 -3.00 -0.61
C LEU A 82 7.23 -4.30 -0.51
N LYS A 83 7.07 -4.82 0.72
CA LYS A 83 6.28 -6.03 0.97
C LYS A 83 4.83 -5.85 0.52
N SER A 84 4.19 -4.75 0.91
CA SER A 84 2.82 -4.42 0.51
C SER A 84 2.71 -4.31 -1.02
N GLY A 85 3.68 -3.65 -1.67
CA GLY A 85 3.73 -3.56 -3.13
C GLY A 85 3.81 -4.92 -3.84
N HIS A 86 4.55 -5.88 -3.27
CA HIS A 86 4.60 -7.25 -3.80
C HIS A 86 3.28 -8.00 -3.59
N GLU A 87 2.64 -7.86 -2.44
CA GLU A 87 1.35 -8.48 -2.15
C GLU A 87 0.24 -7.97 -3.08
N VAL A 88 0.16 -6.65 -3.29
CA VAL A 88 -0.79 -6.04 -4.22
C VAL A 88 -0.62 -6.60 -5.64
N LYS A 89 0.63 -6.69 -6.13
CA LYS A 89 0.91 -7.28 -7.45
C LYS A 89 0.49 -8.74 -7.53
N LYS A 90 0.74 -9.52 -6.49
CA LYS A 90 0.33 -10.93 -6.42
C LYS A 90 -1.19 -11.08 -6.47
N ILE A 91 -1.91 -10.26 -5.69
CA ILE A 91 -3.38 -10.28 -5.68
C ILE A 91 -3.93 -9.88 -7.05
N ALA A 92 -3.38 -8.84 -7.68
CA ALA A 92 -3.81 -8.40 -9.00
C ALA A 92 -3.70 -9.52 -10.06
N ILE A 93 -2.58 -10.24 -10.09
CA ILE A 93 -2.38 -11.38 -11.01
C ILE A 93 -3.39 -12.51 -10.71
N GLN A 94 -3.64 -12.80 -9.44
CA GLN A 94 -4.58 -13.85 -9.04
C GLN A 94 -6.02 -13.46 -9.42
N GLU A 95 -6.40 -12.21 -9.22
CA GLU A 95 -7.70 -11.69 -9.59
C GLU A 95 -7.92 -11.73 -11.10
N GLU A 96 -6.94 -11.28 -11.89
CA GLU A 96 -7.00 -11.36 -13.36
C GLU A 96 -7.20 -12.81 -13.83
N THR A 97 -6.48 -13.75 -13.22
CA THR A 97 -6.60 -15.18 -13.54
C THR A 97 -8.01 -15.69 -13.21
N LYS A 98 -8.53 -15.37 -12.02
CA LYS A 98 -9.89 -15.76 -11.62
C LYS A 98 -10.96 -15.16 -12.54
N GLN A 99 -10.82 -13.89 -12.92
CA GLN A 99 -11.74 -13.24 -13.84
C GLN A 99 -11.74 -13.92 -15.22
N LYS A 100 -10.57 -14.33 -15.73
CA LYS A 100 -10.48 -15.10 -16.99
C LYS A 100 -11.17 -16.46 -16.87
N GLU A 101 -10.97 -17.18 -15.76
CA GLU A 101 -11.62 -18.47 -15.51
C GLU A 101 -13.15 -18.34 -15.43
N ILE A 102 -13.64 -17.33 -14.70
CA ILE A 102 -15.09 -17.05 -14.59
C ILE A 102 -15.68 -16.79 -15.96
N LYS A 103 -15.09 -15.90 -16.76
CA LYS A 103 -15.57 -15.61 -18.12
C LYS A 103 -15.62 -16.84 -19.01
N LEU A 104 -14.64 -17.74 -18.89
CA LEU A 104 -14.63 -18.98 -19.66
C LEU A 104 -15.76 -19.92 -19.23
N LYS A 105 -16.01 -20.04 -17.92
CA LYS A 105 -17.12 -20.84 -17.38
C LYS A 105 -18.48 -20.26 -17.74
N GLU A 106 -18.63 -18.94 -17.68
CA GLU A 106 -19.85 -18.24 -18.10
C GLU A 106 -20.17 -18.55 -19.57
N LYS A 107 -19.20 -18.36 -20.46
CA LYS A 107 -19.37 -18.68 -21.88
C LYS A 107 -19.70 -20.16 -22.14
N ALA A 108 -19.05 -21.07 -21.41
CA ALA A 108 -19.35 -22.50 -21.51
C ALA A 108 -20.77 -22.82 -21.03
N ASN A 109 -21.22 -22.19 -19.95
CA ASN A 109 -22.56 -22.36 -19.40
C ASN A 109 -23.64 -21.78 -20.33
N GLU A 110 -23.41 -20.61 -20.92
CA GLU A 110 -24.28 -20.02 -21.94
C GLU A 110 -24.44 -20.95 -23.14
N LEU A 111 -23.32 -21.49 -23.65
CA LEU A 111 -23.34 -22.44 -24.76
C LEU A 111 -24.12 -23.70 -24.41
N ASN A 112 -23.90 -24.25 -23.22
CA ASN A 112 -24.59 -25.43 -22.74
C ASN A 112 -26.10 -25.19 -22.59
N SER A 113 -26.50 -24.05 -22.01
CA SER A 113 -27.90 -23.66 -21.90
C SER A 113 -28.55 -23.53 -23.28
N CYS A 114 -27.90 -22.86 -24.22
CA CYS A 114 -28.40 -22.73 -25.59
C CYS A 114 -28.55 -24.10 -26.27
N PHE A 115 -27.58 -24.99 -26.08
CA PHE A 115 -27.61 -26.34 -26.63
C PHE A 115 -28.78 -27.16 -26.07
N GLU A 116 -28.98 -27.16 -24.75
CA GLU A 116 -30.08 -27.90 -24.12
C GLU A 116 -31.44 -27.33 -24.54
N THR A 117 -31.62 -26.00 -24.57
CA THR A 117 -32.87 -25.39 -25.06
C THR A 117 -33.14 -25.76 -26.52
N ARG A 118 -32.11 -25.78 -27.37
CA ARG A 118 -32.28 -26.19 -28.78
C ARG A 118 -32.67 -27.65 -28.91
N LYS A 119 -32.06 -28.52 -28.11
CA LYS A 119 -32.38 -29.95 -28.07
C LYS A 119 -33.82 -30.17 -27.59
N GLU A 120 -34.23 -29.48 -26.54
CA GLU A 120 -35.59 -29.54 -26.02
C GLU A 120 -36.62 -29.03 -27.04
N ALA A 121 -36.36 -27.90 -27.71
CA ALA A 121 -37.23 -27.39 -28.77
C ALA A 121 -37.37 -28.38 -29.93
N ASN A 122 -36.26 -29.01 -30.36
CA ASN A 122 -36.29 -30.04 -31.39
C ASN A 122 -37.10 -31.27 -30.96
N ASN A 123 -36.90 -31.74 -29.73
CA ASN A 123 -37.69 -32.84 -29.17
C ASN A 123 -39.18 -32.49 -29.14
N HIS A 124 -39.53 -31.27 -28.72
CA HIS A 124 -40.91 -30.80 -28.71
C HIS A 124 -41.50 -30.77 -30.11
N GLU A 125 -40.76 -30.25 -31.11
CA GLU A 125 -41.18 -30.26 -32.51
C GLU A 125 -41.45 -31.68 -33.03
N GLN A 126 -40.58 -32.64 -32.71
CA GLN A 126 -40.77 -34.04 -33.07
C GLN A 126 -42.01 -34.65 -32.41
N ILE A 127 -42.25 -34.36 -31.12
CA ILE A 127 -43.44 -34.80 -30.40
C ILE A 127 -44.70 -34.24 -31.07
N MET A 128 -44.71 -32.95 -31.41
CA MET A 128 -45.86 -32.32 -32.07
C MET A 128 -46.15 -32.96 -33.44
N LYS A 129 -45.12 -33.29 -34.24
CA LYS A 129 -45.28 -34.04 -35.50
C LYS A 129 -45.86 -35.43 -35.28
N ILE A 130 -45.45 -36.13 -34.22
CA ILE A 130 -46.02 -37.44 -33.87
C ILE A 130 -47.51 -37.30 -33.54
N LEU A 131 -47.87 -36.32 -32.72
CA LEU A 131 -49.27 -36.06 -32.34
C LEU A 131 -50.13 -35.70 -33.57
N GLU A 132 -49.62 -34.87 -34.47
CA GLU A 132 -50.29 -34.54 -35.74
C GLU A 132 -50.54 -35.78 -36.62
N HIS A 133 -49.60 -36.72 -36.67
CA HIS A 133 -49.81 -37.98 -37.40
C HIS A 133 -50.88 -38.87 -36.77
N ILE A 134 -51.07 -38.83 -35.44
CA ILE A 134 -52.16 -39.54 -34.76
C ILE A 134 -53.50 -38.87 -35.06
N GLU A 135 -53.57 -37.54 -34.93
CA GLU A 135 -54.79 -36.77 -35.19
C GLU A 135 -55.29 -36.96 -36.62
N ASN A 136 -54.38 -37.00 -37.59
CA ASN A 136 -54.69 -37.26 -38.99
C ASN A 136 -54.97 -38.76 -39.29
N GLY A 137 -54.94 -39.64 -38.28
CA GLY A 137 -55.23 -41.07 -38.42
C GLY A 137 -54.17 -41.88 -39.18
N LYS A 138 -52.98 -41.31 -39.44
CA LYS A 138 -51.86 -42.02 -40.09
C LYS A 138 -51.25 -43.12 -39.20
N VAL A 139 -51.31 -42.93 -37.88
CA VAL A 139 -50.83 -43.88 -36.87
C VAL A 139 -51.90 -43.98 -35.78
N SER A 140 -52.25 -45.20 -35.34
CA SER A 140 -53.21 -45.36 -34.24
C SER A 140 -52.55 -45.12 -32.88
N SER A 141 -53.33 -44.70 -31.88
CA SER A 141 -52.83 -44.53 -30.50
C SER A 141 -52.31 -45.83 -29.89
N GLU A 142 -52.90 -46.97 -30.27
CA GLU A 142 -52.42 -48.29 -29.81
C GLU A 142 -51.04 -48.61 -30.38
N GLN A 143 -50.81 -48.37 -31.68
CA GLN A 143 -49.53 -48.61 -32.34
C GLN A 143 -48.41 -47.75 -31.73
N LEU A 144 -48.69 -46.48 -31.41
CA LEU A 144 -47.71 -45.63 -30.73
C LEU A 144 -47.40 -46.14 -29.32
N SER A 145 -48.41 -46.60 -28.58
CA SER A 145 -48.24 -47.12 -27.22
C SER A 145 -47.40 -48.39 -27.20
N GLU A 146 -47.63 -49.30 -28.15
CA GLU A 146 -46.81 -50.51 -28.33
C GLU A 146 -45.36 -50.16 -28.71
N LEU A 147 -45.17 -49.19 -29.61
CA LEU A 147 -43.83 -48.73 -30.00
C LEU A 147 -43.05 -48.13 -28.82
N ILE A 148 -43.70 -47.28 -28.01
CA ILE A 148 -43.10 -46.71 -26.79
C ILE A 148 -42.73 -47.83 -25.82
N PHE A 149 -43.61 -48.84 -25.67
CA PHE A 149 -43.35 -49.98 -24.80
C PHE A 149 -42.15 -50.82 -25.29
N ALA A 150 -42.04 -51.07 -26.59
CA ALA A 150 -40.92 -51.79 -27.19
C ALA A 150 -39.58 -51.05 -26.97
N ILE A 151 -39.55 -49.73 -27.27
CA ILE A 151 -38.35 -48.90 -27.08
C ILE A 151 -37.93 -48.86 -25.60
N LYS A 152 -38.88 -48.70 -24.67
CA LYS A 152 -38.59 -48.63 -23.23
C LYS A 152 -38.13 -49.97 -22.66
N SER A 153 -38.59 -51.07 -23.23
CA SER A 153 -38.24 -52.43 -22.79
C SER A 153 -36.95 -52.95 -23.43
N GLY A 154 -36.36 -52.20 -24.37
CA GLY A 154 -35.11 -52.57 -25.05
C GLY A 154 -35.23 -53.80 -25.94
N SER A 155 -36.46 -54.12 -26.39
CA SER A 155 -36.78 -55.32 -27.18
C SER A 155 -36.95 -55.01 -28.66
#